data_AF-A0A2E1LYM9-F1
#
_entry.id   AF-A0A2E1LYM9-F1
#
_cell.length_a   1.000
_cell.length_b   1.000
_cell.length_c   1.000
_cell.angle_alpha   90.00
_cell.angle_beta   90.00
_cell.angle_gamma   90.00
#
_symmetry.space_group_name_H-M   'P 1'
#
loop_
_entity.id
_entity.type
_entity.pdbx_description
1 polymer ?
#
loop_
_entity_poly.entity_id
_entity_poly.type
_entity_poly.pdbx_seq_one_letter_code
_entity_poly.pdbx_strand_id
1 'polypeptide(L)'
;MKNLTWHAVCVAAAFFWVYAGTLHFIDPQWFEPIVPPVPGSARFWIYISGAIELALGVGFIVPSSRKITGLVSAAFLVCVYPANVYMWIYDLEL
;
A
#
# COMPACT_ATOMS: atom_id res chain seq x y z
N MET A 1 -29.14 -5.39 0.80
CA MET A 1 -28.32 -4.68 -0.21
C MET A 1 -27.09 -4.01 0.39
N LYS A 2 -27.22 -3.13 1.41
CA LYS A 2 -26.07 -2.45 2.06
C LYS A 2 -24.95 -3.38 2.56
N ASN A 3 -25.31 -4.55 3.07
CA ASN A 3 -24.31 -5.52 3.54
C ASN A 3 -23.52 -6.14 2.39
N LEU A 4 -24.16 -6.45 1.27
CA LEU A 4 -23.48 -7.06 0.11
C LEU A 4 -22.49 -6.09 -0.54
N THR A 5 -22.92 -4.84 -0.75
CA THR A 5 -22.05 -3.80 -1.31
C THR A 5 -20.84 -3.53 -0.42
N TRP A 6 -21.03 -3.49 0.90
CA TRP A 6 -19.92 -3.30 1.84
C TRP A 6 -18.93 -4.47 1.82
N HIS A 7 -19.42 -5.71 1.76
CA HIS A 7 -18.55 -6.89 1.63
C HIS A 7 -17.77 -6.88 0.32
N ALA A 8 -18.42 -6.53 -0.80
CA ALA A 8 -17.77 -6.43 -2.09
C ALA A 8 -16.65 -5.37 -2.08
N VAL A 9 -16.90 -4.20 -1.49
CA VAL A 9 -15.89 -3.15 -1.33
C VAL A 9 -14.69 -3.63 -0.50
N CYS A 10 -14.94 -4.30 0.63
CA CYS A 10 -13.83 -4.82 1.45
C CYS A 10 -13.04 -5.92 0.74
N VAL A 11 -13.68 -6.78 -0.04
CA VAL A 11 -12.98 -7.80 -0.84
C VAL A 11 -12.15 -7.15 -1.95
N ALA A 12 -12.69 -6.14 -2.64
CA ALA A 12 -11.95 -5.40 -3.65
C ALA A 12 -10.73 -4.67 -3.04
N ALA A 13 -10.91 -4.02 -1.90
CA ALA A 13 -9.81 -3.39 -1.16
C ALA A 13 -8.76 -4.41 -0.72
N ALA A 14 -9.18 -5.56 -0.20
CA ALA A 14 -8.27 -6.63 0.17
C ALA A 14 -7.42 -7.10 -1.02
N PHE A 15 -8.07 -7.33 -2.16
CA PHE A 15 -7.38 -7.73 -3.39
C PHE A 15 -6.37 -6.68 -3.84
N PHE A 16 -6.76 -5.40 -3.87
CA PHE A 16 -5.88 -4.29 -4.24
C PHE A 16 -4.62 -4.25 -3.37
N TRP A 17 -4.78 -4.27 -2.04
CA TRP A 17 -3.67 -4.21 -1.10
C TRP A 17 -2.76 -5.45 -1.18
N VAL A 18 -3.35 -6.65 -1.33
CA VAL A 18 -2.55 -7.88 -1.49
C VAL A 18 -1.77 -7.85 -2.79
N TYR A 19 -2.40 -7.42 -3.89
CA TYR A 19 -1.75 -7.34 -5.20
C TYR A 19 -0.59 -6.33 -5.18
N ALA A 20 -0.83 -5.09 -4.74
CA ALA A 20 0.20 -4.06 -4.64
C ALA A 20 1.34 -4.51 -3.69
N GLY A 21 0.99 -5.04 -2.52
CA GLY A 21 1.97 -5.52 -1.55
C GLY A 21 2.82 -6.65 -2.11
N THR A 22 2.24 -7.54 -2.91
CA THR A 22 2.98 -8.62 -3.57
C THR A 22 3.97 -8.10 -4.61
N LEU A 23 3.61 -7.08 -5.39
CA LEU A 23 4.50 -6.49 -6.39
C LEU A 23 5.78 -5.91 -5.77
N HIS A 24 5.71 -5.36 -4.56
CA HIS A 24 6.89 -4.86 -3.83
C HIS A 24 7.94 -5.96 -3.56
N PHE A 25 7.54 -7.24 -3.53
CA PHE A 25 8.48 -8.36 -3.34
C PHE A 25 8.89 -9.03 -4.64
N ILE A 26 8.03 -9.02 -5.66
CA ILE A 26 8.29 -9.68 -6.95
C ILE A 26 9.10 -8.78 -7.88
N ASP A 27 8.78 -7.49 -7.92
CA ASP A 27 9.43 -6.50 -8.78
C ASP A 27 9.75 -5.21 -8.01
N PRO A 28 10.65 -5.27 -7.00
CA PRO A 28 11.02 -4.09 -6.23
C PRO A 28 11.72 -3.02 -7.08
N GLN A 29 12.37 -3.41 -8.17
CA GLN A 29 13.19 -2.50 -9.00
C GLN A 29 12.34 -1.44 -9.68
N TRP A 30 11.11 -1.78 -10.04
CA TRP A 30 10.13 -0.82 -10.56
C TRP A 30 9.82 0.31 -9.56
N PHE A 31 9.85 0.03 -8.26
CA PHE A 31 9.55 1.02 -7.22
C PHE A 31 10.80 1.77 -6.72
N GLU A 32 12.02 1.25 -6.93
CA GLU A 32 13.25 1.87 -6.40
C GLU A 32 13.44 3.36 -6.78
N PRO A 33 13.13 3.81 -8.01
CA PRO A 33 13.33 5.21 -8.39
C PRO A 33 12.50 6.22 -7.58
N ILE A 34 11.30 5.82 -7.15
CA ILE A 34 10.37 6.72 -6.47
C ILE A 34 10.72 6.96 -5.00
N VAL A 35 11.56 6.10 -4.40
CA VAL A 35 11.88 6.18 -2.99
C VAL A 35 12.76 7.41 -2.75
N PRO A 36 12.31 8.40 -1.96
CA PRO A 36 13.11 9.59 -1.67
C PRO A 36 14.40 9.22 -0.94
N PRO A 37 15.39 10.13 -0.84
CA PRO A 37 16.62 9.88 -0.09
C PRO A 37 16.36 9.83 1.42
N VAL A 38 15.83 8.70 1.90
CA VAL A 38 15.59 8.38 3.30
C VAL A 38 16.70 7.46 3.83
N PRO A 39 16.98 7.45 5.15
CA PRO A 39 18.00 6.57 5.72
C PRO A 39 17.74 5.09 5.41
N GLY A 40 18.77 4.34 5.01
CA GLY A 40 18.66 2.94 4.60
C GLY A 40 18.63 2.78 3.08
N SER A 41 18.35 1.56 2.60
CA SER A 41 18.23 1.30 1.16
C SER A 41 16.78 1.50 0.68
N ALA A 42 16.60 1.91 -0.57
CA ALA A 42 15.26 2.00 -1.18
C ALA A 42 14.51 0.67 -1.06
N ARG A 43 15.20 -0.44 -1.35
CA ARG A 43 14.68 -1.80 -1.26
C ARG A 43 14.19 -2.19 0.14
N PHE A 44 14.86 -1.72 1.20
CA PHE A 44 14.38 -1.94 2.56
C PHE A 44 13.01 -1.30 2.79
N TRP A 45 12.82 -0.05 2.36
CA TRP A 45 11.56 0.66 2.51
C TRP A 45 10.44 0.06 1.66
N ILE A 46 10.76 -0.41 0.45
CA ILE A 46 9.84 -1.13 -0.44
C ILE A 46 9.33 -2.42 0.20
N TYR A 47 10.20 -3.21 0.83
CA TYR A 47 9.75 -4.43 1.51
C TYR A 47 8.94 -4.14 2.78
N ILE A 48 9.27 -3.08 3.52
CA ILE A 48 8.47 -2.66 4.67
C ILE A 48 7.09 -2.19 4.24
N SER A 49 7.00 -1.32 3.22
CA SER A 49 5.71 -0.86 2.71
C SER A 49 4.90 -2.03 2.17
N GLY A 50 5.49 -2.90 1.36
CA GLY A 50 4.84 -4.10 0.85
C GLY A 50 4.31 -5.02 1.95
N ALA A 51 5.04 -5.22 3.04
CA ALA A 51 4.57 -6.01 4.18
C ALA A 51 3.35 -5.37 4.88
N ILE A 52 3.35 -4.04 5.01
CA ILE A 52 2.20 -3.29 5.57
C ILE A 52 0.99 -3.42 4.65
N GLU A 53 1.17 -3.31 3.33
CA GLU A 53 0.10 -3.49 2.35
C GLU A 53 -0.53 -4.89 2.42
N LEU A 54 0.29 -5.95 2.50
CA LEU A 54 -0.21 -7.31 2.70
C LEU A 54 -1.02 -7.42 4.00
N ALA A 55 -0.56 -6.82 5.09
CA ALA A 55 -1.27 -6.81 6.37
C ALA A 55 -2.61 -6.05 6.29
N LEU A 56 -2.66 -4.93 5.55
CA LEU A 56 -3.91 -4.20 5.28
C LEU A 56 -4.88 -5.05 4.46
N GLY A 57 -4.38 -5.76 3.45
CA GLY A 57 -5.16 -6.70 2.65
C GLY A 57 -5.85 -7.77 3.50
N VAL A 58 -5.08 -8.43 4.38
CA VAL A 58 -5.62 -9.40 5.35
C VAL A 58 -6.61 -8.74 6.32
N GLY A 59 -6.33 -7.51 6.76
CA GLY A 59 -7.21 -6.75 7.64
C GLY A 59 -8.61 -6.47 7.07
N PHE A 60 -8.74 -6.33 5.75
CA PHE A 60 -10.04 -6.15 5.10
C PHE A 60 -10.85 -7.46 4.95
N ILE A 61 -10.17 -8.61 4.91
CA ILE A 61 -10.81 -9.94 4.89
C ILE A 61 -11.53 -10.19 6.21
N VAL A 62 -10.88 -9.88 7.34
CA VAL A 62 -11.40 -10.10 8.69
C VAL A 62 -12.50 -9.07 9.02
N PRO A 63 -13.78 -9.47 9.19
CA PRO A 63 -14.89 -8.51 9.31
C PRO A 63 -14.79 -7.56 10.52
N SER A 64 -14.23 -8.02 11.63
CA SER A 64 -14.09 -7.24 12.87
C SER A 64 -13.02 -6.15 12.79
N SER A 65 -12.03 -6.27 11.90
CA SER A 65 -10.93 -5.29 11.77
C SER A 65 -11.18 -4.22 10.70
N ARG A 66 -12.12 -4.42 9.76
CA ARG A 66 -12.36 -3.54 8.60
C ARG A 66 -12.36 -2.04 8.89
N LYS A 67 -12.98 -1.61 9.99
CA LYS A 67 -13.04 -0.20 10.38
C LYS A 67 -11.65 0.35 10.72
N ILE A 68 -10.89 -0.39 11.52
CA ILE A 68 -9.53 -0.02 11.91
C ILE A 68 -8.61 -0.10 10.68
N THR A 69 -8.71 -1.16 9.89
CA THR A 69 -7.94 -1.34 8.66
C THR A 69 -8.16 -0.18 7.69
N GLY A 70 -9.39 0.31 7.51
CA GLY A 70 -9.65 1.49 6.69
C GLY A 70 -8.97 2.75 7.21
N LEU A 71 -8.94 2.96 8.53
CA LEU A 71 -8.26 4.10 9.14
C LEU A 71 -6.74 4.01 9.00
N VAL A 72 -6.17 2.81 9.23
CA VAL A 72 -4.74 2.55 9.06
C VAL A 72 -4.34 2.68 7.59
N SER A 73 -5.19 2.23 6.67
CA SER A 73 -4.97 2.40 5.22
C SER A 73 -4.87 3.89 4.85
N ALA A 74 -5.79 4.72 5.35
CA ALA A 74 -5.76 6.16 5.10
C ALA A 74 -4.48 6.80 5.67
N ALA A 75 -4.11 6.46 6.91
CA ALA A 75 -2.89 6.96 7.51
C ALA A 75 -1.64 6.50 6.75
N PHE A 76 -1.59 5.24 6.32
CA PHE A 76 -0.48 4.68 5.56
C PHE A 76 -0.32 5.37 4.21
N LEU A 77 -1.40 5.61 3.48
CA LEU A 77 -1.38 6.36 2.21
C LEU A 77 -0.80 7.76 2.40
N VAL A 78 -1.16 8.47 3.48
CA VAL A 78 -0.58 9.76 3.83
C VAL A 78 0.93 9.65 4.09
N CYS A 79 1.38 8.59 4.76
CA CYS A 79 2.79 8.35 5.03
C CYS A 79 3.63 8.03 3.79
N VAL A 80 3.07 7.34 2.78
CA VAL A 80 3.80 7.00 1.54
C VAL A 80 3.67 8.08 0.46
N TYR A 81 2.69 8.97 0.55
CA TYR A 81 2.46 10.06 -0.41
C TYR A 81 3.69 10.95 -0.71
N PRO A 82 4.64 11.21 0.22
CA PRO A 82 5.88 11.91 -0.11
C PRO A 82 6.68 11.29 -1.26
N ALA A 83 6.56 9.98 -1.50
CA ALA A 83 7.16 9.34 -2.67
C ALA A 83 6.54 9.85 -3.98
N ASN A 84 5.21 10.03 -4.04
CA ASN A 84 4.55 10.64 -5.20
C ASN A 84 4.94 12.11 -5.40
N VAL A 85 5.14 12.85 -4.31
CA VAL A 85 5.64 14.23 -4.38
C VAL A 85 7.08 14.25 -4.92
N TYR A 86 7.92 13.31 -4.49
CA TYR A 86 9.28 13.15 -5.00
C TYR A 86 9.28 12.82 -6.50
N MET A 87 8.45 11.88 -6.93
CA MET A 87 8.24 11.57 -8.35
C MET A 87 7.94 12.83 -9.17
N TRP A 88 7.01 13.66 -8.69
CA TRP A 88 6.60 14.88 -9.38
C TRP A 88 7.69 15.95 -9.41
N ILE A 89 8.42 16.15 -8.32
CA ILE A 89 9.49 17.17 -8.25
C ILE A 89 10.66 16.85 -9.19
N TYR A 90 10.94 15.56 -9.40
CA TYR A 90 12.10 15.09 -10.15
C TYR A 90 11.73 14.49 -11.53
N ASP A 91 10.48 14.68 -11.99
CA ASP A 91 9.97 14.20 -13.28
C ASP A 91 10.29 12.71 -13.54
N LEU A 92 10.09 11.87 -12.53
CA LEU A 92 10.34 10.44 -12.63
C LEU A 92 9.18 9.74 -13.36
N GLU A 93 9.50 8.95 -14.38
CA GLU A 93 8.55 8.07 -15.08
C GLU A 93 8.76 6.62 -14.61
N LEU A 94 7.70 5.99 -14.09
CA LEU A 94 7.66 4.57 -13.70
C LEU A 94 6.87 3.74 -14.71
#